data_AF-A0A846Y8J8-F1
#
_entry.id   AF-A0A846Y8J8-F1
#
_cell.length_a   1.000
_cell.length_b   1.000
_cell.length_c   1.000
_cell.angle_alpha   90.00
_cell.angle_beta   90.00
_cell.angle_gamma   90.00
#
_symmetry.space_group_name_H-M   'P 1'
#
loop_
_entity.id
_entity.type
_entity.pdbx_description
1 polymer ?
#
loop_
_entity_poly.entity_id
_entity_poly.type
_entity_poly.pdbx_seq_one_letter_code
_entity_poly.pdbx_strand_id
1 'polypeptide(L)'
;MAVDTCDLHADPWIPLTALDISRHDDSELIIRCPESLHCLRGALVTGGQIAPHFRNVAGLCPWIGVGVQPTAPPCGCTPFITTRQLRIVTRPGATPWGPIASIACPGGCREFAPIQAGRIGPHGYHPCPWTGIRLVDQGLHPPLLCAQDYR
;
A
#
# COMPACT_ATOMS: atom_id res chain seq x y z
N MET A 1 33.41 4.08 -3.85
CA MET A 1 32.63 2.86 -3.59
C MET A 1 31.23 3.31 -3.21
N ALA A 2 30.26 3.20 -4.13
CA ALA A 2 28.88 3.53 -3.82
C ALA A 2 28.31 2.34 -3.04
N VAL A 3 27.82 2.61 -1.83
CA VAL A 3 27.13 1.61 -1.03
C VAL A 3 25.76 1.43 -1.66
N ASP A 4 25.63 0.38 -2.47
CA ASP A 4 24.43 -0.01 -3.24
C ASP A 4 23.33 -0.67 -2.37
N THR A 5 23.40 -0.54 -1.05
CA THR A 5 22.40 -1.11 -0.14
C THR A 5 21.30 -0.08 0.09
N CYS A 6 20.43 0.05 -0.90
CA CYS A 6 19.15 0.72 -0.73
C CYS A 6 18.22 -0.24 0.02
N ASP A 7 18.02 -0.04 1.32
CA ASP A 7 17.16 -0.90 2.16
C ASP A 7 15.72 -1.04 1.62
N LEU A 8 15.30 -0.09 0.77
CA LEU A 8 14.05 -0.08 0.02
C LEU A 8 13.91 -1.22 -1.02
N HIS A 9 14.94 -2.03 -1.26
CA HIS A 9 14.80 -3.29 -2.00
C HIS A 9 14.20 -4.43 -1.15
N ALA A 10 14.40 -4.39 0.17
CA ALA A 10 14.02 -5.46 1.08
C ALA A 10 12.59 -5.31 1.59
N ASP A 11 12.15 -4.07 1.82
CA ASP A 11 10.84 -3.76 2.41
C ASP A 11 9.93 -2.95 1.47
N PRO A 12 8.61 -3.13 1.56
CA PRO A 12 7.66 -2.42 0.72
C PRO A 12 7.74 -0.91 0.93
N TRP A 13 7.65 -0.18 -0.17
CA TRP A 13 7.60 1.28 -0.15
C TRP A 13 6.79 1.82 -1.31
N ILE A 14 6.22 3.00 -1.12
CA ILE A 14 5.36 3.68 -2.09
C ILE A 14 5.76 5.15 -2.24
N PRO A 15 5.52 5.74 -3.43
CA PRO A 15 5.75 7.16 -3.61
C PRO A 15 4.68 7.96 -2.86
N LEU A 16 5.05 9.13 -2.34
CA LEU A 16 4.13 10.03 -1.64
C LEU A 16 2.95 10.44 -2.54
N THR A 17 3.18 10.53 -3.86
CA THR A 17 2.14 10.84 -4.84
C THR A 17 1.04 9.77 -4.95
N ALA A 18 1.29 8.54 -4.48
CA ALA A 18 0.26 7.50 -4.39
C ALA A 18 -0.64 7.66 -3.16
N LEU A 19 -0.28 8.55 -2.22
CA LEU A 19 -1.00 8.74 -0.98
C LEU A 19 -1.81 10.03 -1.00
N ASP A 20 -2.99 9.97 -0.41
CA ASP A 20 -3.80 11.15 -0.11
C ASP A 20 -3.24 11.79 1.17
N ILE A 21 -2.79 13.05 1.07
CA ILE A 21 -2.14 13.77 2.18
C ILE A 21 -3.22 14.46 3.01
N SER A 22 -3.35 14.09 4.28
CA SER A 22 -4.31 14.69 5.20
C SER A 22 -3.78 15.98 5.85
N ARG A 23 -2.49 16.02 6.17
CA ARG A 23 -1.78 17.21 6.68
C ARG A 23 -0.29 17.09 6.37
N HIS A 24 0.33 18.20 6.00
CA HIS A 24 1.77 18.27 5.79
C HIS A 24 2.28 19.66 6.15
N ASP A 25 3.19 19.74 7.11
CA ASP A 25 3.94 20.94 7.50
C ASP A 25 5.41 20.60 7.78
N ASP A 26 6.21 21.58 8.16
CA ASP A 26 7.66 21.43 8.40
C ASP A 26 8.01 20.39 9.48
N SER A 27 7.04 20.03 10.33
CA SER A 27 7.22 19.13 11.47
C SER A 27 6.51 17.78 11.33
N GLU A 28 5.41 17.71 10.58
CA GLU A 28 4.56 16.53 10.50
C GLU A 28 4.06 16.25 9.08
N LEU A 29 4.19 15.00 8.63
CA LEU A 29 3.49 14.45 7.48
C LEU A 29 2.47 13.43 7.95
N ILE A 30 1.18 13.73 7.76
CA ILE A 30 0.06 12.83 8.07
C ILE A 30 -0.64 12.49 6.76
N ILE A 31 -0.66 11.20 6.44
CA ILE A 31 -1.33 10.66 5.27
C ILE A 31 -2.67 10.04 5.64
N ARG A 32 -3.58 9.98 4.68
CA ARG A 32 -4.72 9.08 4.78
C ARG A 32 -4.22 7.66 4.54
N CYS A 33 -4.30 6.81 5.56
CA CYS A 33 -3.91 5.41 5.43
C CYS A 33 -4.71 4.75 4.29
N PRO A 34 -4.11 3.89 3.45
CA PRO A 34 -4.86 3.16 2.43
C PRO A 34 -5.98 2.28 3.00
N GLU A 35 -5.91 1.89 4.29
CA GLU A 35 -7.04 1.31 5.04
C GLU A 35 -7.93 2.38 5.70
N SER A 36 -8.23 3.49 5.02
CA SER A 36 -8.94 4.62 5.62
C SER A 36 -10.35 4.31 6.16
N LEU A 37 -10.96 3.21 5.72
CA LEU A 37 -12.22 2.71 6.28
C LEU A 37 -12.06 2.14 7.70
N HIS A 38 -10.83 1.77 8.07
CA HIS A 38 -10.48 1.10 9.31
C HIS A 38 -9.55 1.93 10.22
N CYS A 39 -8.97 3.01 9.68
CA CYS A 39 -7.98 3.87 10.35
C CYS A 39 -8.56 5.28 10.53
N LEU A 40 -8.68 5.74 11.78
CA LEU A 40 -9.57 6.85 12.14
C LEU A 40 -8.94 8.25 12.09
N ARG A 41 -7.61 8.39 12.13
CA ARG A 41 -6.93 9.69 12.39
C ARG A 41 -5.80 10.02 11.41
N GLY A 42 -5.83 9.42 10.22
CA GLY A 42 -4.66 9.39 9.35
C GLY A 42 -3.50 8.61 9.99
N ALA A 43 -2.38 8.52 9.28
CA ALA A 43 -1.17 7.90 9.76
C ALA A 43 -0.02 8.89 9.65
N LEU A 44 0.70 9.09 10.76
CA LEU A 44 1.93 9.87 10.76
C LEU A 44 3.00 9.12 9.96
N VAL A 45 3.82 9.84 9.21
CA VAL A 45 5.03 9.32 8.59
C VAL A 45 6.23 9.74 9.43
N THR A 46 6.90 8.78 10.05
CA THR A 46 8.07 9.03 10.92
C THR A 46 9.26 8.26 10.37
N GLY A 47 10.41 8.92 10.20
CA GLY A 47 11.59 8.29 9.60
C GLY A 47 11.36 7.78 8.17
N GLY A 48 10.44 8.41 7.43
CA GLY A 48 10.05 7.96 6.09
C GLY A 48 9.21 6.67 6.06
N GLN A 49 8.61 6.27 7.19
CA GLN A 49 7.76 5.09 7.27
C GLN A 49 6.40 5.43 7.89
N ILE A 50 5.36 4.70 7.48
CA ILE A 50 4.03 4.81 8.10
C ILE A 50 4.12 4.32 9.55
N ALA A 51 3.92 5.23 10.49
CA ALA A 51 3.98 4.95 11.92
C ALA A 51 2.72 4.22 12.42
N PRO A 52 2.76 3.59 13.60
CA PRO A 52 1.56 3.09 14.27
C PRO A 52 0.49 4.18 14.44
N HIS A 53 -0.78 3.81 14.20
CA HIS A 53 -1.91 4.74 14.24
C HIS A 53 -3.20 4.04 14.68
N PHE A 54 -4.19 4.84 15.09
CA PHE A 54 -5.44 4.33 15.66
C PHE A 54 -6.36 3.71 14.61
N ARG A 55 -6.97 2.58 15.00
CA ARG A 55 -7.91 1.80 14.19
C ARG A 55 -9.22 1.61 14.95
N ASN A 56 -10.32 1.48 14.21
CA ASN A 56 -11.64 1.10 14.75
C ASN A 56 -11.87 -0.42 14.69
N VAL A 57 -10.85 -1.19 14.33
CA VAL A 57 -10.89 -2.67 14.28
C VAL A 57 -9.71 -3.26 15.03
N ALA A 58 -9.82 -4.52 15.42
CA ALA A 58 -8.74 -5.25 16.08
C ALA A 58 -7.51 -5.47 15.18
N GLY A 59 -6.34 -5.66 15.83
CA GLY A 59 -5.08 -6.01 15.16
C GLY A 59 -4.26 -4.81 14.67
N LEU A 60 -3.07 -5.10 14.16
CA LEU A 60 -2.16 -4.09 13.59
C LEU A 60 -2.55 -3.74 12.15
N CYS A 61 -2.38 -2.47 11.79
CA CYS A 61 -2.55 -2.04 10.40
C CYS A 61 -1.41 -2.64 9.54
N PRO A 62 -1.72 -3.28 8.40
CA PRO A 62 -0.71 -3.92 7.55
C PRO A 62 0.22 -2.93 6.84
N TRP A 63 -0.08 -1.64 6.91
CA TRP A 63 0.70 -0.56 6.33
C TRP A 63 1.76 0.00 7.27
N ILE A 64 1.74 -0.35 8.56
CA ILE A 64 2.76 0.08 9.52
C ILE A 64 4.14 -0.41 9.04
N GLY A 65 5.12 0.48 9.02
CA GLY A 65 6.50 0.22 8.57
C GLY A 65 6.71 0.30 7.07
N VAL A 66 5.65 0.42 6.25
CA VAL A 66 5.81 0.65 4.80
C VAL A 66 6.51 1.99 4.58
N GLY A 67 7.54 1.98 3.74
CA GLY A 67 8.29 3.18 3.39
C GLY A 67 7.46 4.15 2.53
N VAL A 68 7.64 5.44 2.75
CA VAL A 68 7.03 6.53 2.00
C VAL A 68 8.13 7.46 1.53
N GLN A 69 8.22 7.67 0.21
CA GLN A 69 9.27 8.49 -0.40
C GLN A 69 8.67 9.55 -1.33
N PRO A 70 9.13 10.82 -1.28
CA PRO A 70 8.63 11.86 -2.16
C PRO A 70 9.05 11.64 -3.62
N THR A 71 10.22 11.05 -3.83
CA THR A 71 10.79 10.77 -5.15
C THR A 71 11.37 9.36 -5.19
N ALA A 72 11.57 8.81 -6.39
CA ALA A 72 12.29 7.56 -6.54
C ALA A 72 13.73 7.72 -6.01
N PRO A 73 14.23 6.77 -5.21
CA PRO A 73 15.58 6.88 -4.66
C PRO A 73 16.64 6.72 -5.75
N PRO A 74 17.84 7.31 -5.58
CA PRO A 74 18.92 7.28 -6.57
C PRO A 74 19.39 5.87 -6.96
N CYS A 75 19.17 4.90 -6.08
CA CYS A 75 19.47 3.48 -6.30
C CYS A 75 18.61 2.84 -7.41
N GLY A 76 17.57 3.54 -7.90
CA GLY A 76 16.71 3.05 -8.98
C GLY A 76 15.71 1.98 -8.56
N CYS A 77 15.56 1.69 -7.26
CA CYS A 77 14.53 0.77 -6.81
C CYS A 77 13.15 1.29 -7.19
N THR A 78 12.26 0.39 -7.62
CA THR A 78 10.88 0.74 -7.99
C THR A 78 9.93 0.51 -6.82
N PRO A 79 8.87 1.33 -6.68
CA PRO A 79 7.92 1.17 -5.59
C PRO A 79 7.20 -0.17 -5.69
N PHE A 80 6.97 -0.78 -4.54
CA PHE A 80 6.24 -2.03 -4.46
C PHE A 80 5.50 -2.18 -3.14
N ILE A 81 4.41 -2.93 -3.21
CA ILE A 81 3.70 -3.44 -2.06
C ILE A 81 3.66 -4.97 -2.14
N THR A 82 3.27 -5.59 -1.03
CA THR A 82 3.08 -7.03 -0.95
C THR A 82 1.61 -7.38 -0.72
N THR A 83 1.27 -8.65 -0.84
CA THR A 83 -0.05 -9.15 -0.49
C THR A 83 -0.41 -8.95 0.98
N ARG A 84 0.57 -8.77 1.87
CA ARG A 84 0.36 -8.34 3.26
C ARG A 84 -0.36 -6.99 3.37
N GLN A 85 -0.26 -6.10 2.38
CA GLN A 85 -0.94 -4.80 2.39
C GLN A 85 -2.37 -4.84 1.81
N LEU A 86 -2.83 -5.99 1.31
CA LEU A 86 -4.05 -6.08 0.50
C LEU A 86 -5.06 -7.07 1.09
N ARG A 87 -6.23 -6.55 1.49
CA ARG A 87 -7.36 -7.36 1.96
C ARG A 87 -8.10 -8.10 0.86
N ILE A 88 -8.21 -7.50 -0.33
CA ILE A 88 -8.97 -8.06 -1.44
C ILE A 88 -8.05 -8.24 -2.65
N VAL A 89 -7.83 -9.51 -2.98
CA VAL A 89 -7.03 -9.97 -4.11
C VAL A 89 -7.79 -11.08 -4.81
N THR A 90 -7.87 -11.02 -6.13
CA THR A 90 -8.52 -12.05 -6.96
C THR A 90 -7.48 -12.82 -7.76
N ARG A 91 -7.76 -14.09 -8.03
CA ARG A 91 -6.92 -14.99 -8.83
C ARG A 91 -7.81 -15.71 -9.86
N PRO A 92 -7.32 -16.00 -11.08
CA PRO A 92 -8.11 -16.71 -12.08
C PRO A 92 -8.59 -18.06 -11.58
N GLY A 93 -9.83 -18.41 -11.93
CA GLY A 93 -10.41 -19.72 -11.61
C GLY A 93 -10.56 -20.03 -10.11
N ALA A 94 -10.59 -19.00 -9.25
CA ALA A 94 -10.63 -19.15 -7.79
C ALA A 94 -9.49 -20.02 -7.21
N THR A 95 -8.36 -20.09 -7.90
CA THR A 95 -7.20 -20.86 -7.45
C THR A 95 -6.42 -20.07 -6.37
N PRO A 96 -6.25 -20.61 -5.15
CA PRO A 96 -5.64 -19.85 -4.04
C PRO A 96 -4.15 -19.53 -4.26
N TRP A 97 -3.47 -20.30 -5.11
CA TRP A 97 -2.03 -20.17 -5.39
C TRP A 97 -1.72 -19.74 -6.83
N GLY A 98 -2.73 -19.44 -7.65
CA GLY A 98 -2.55 -18.97 -9.04
C GLY A 98 -2.10 -17.50 -9.10
N PRO A 99 -1.70 -16.96 -10.25
CA PRO A 99 -1.27 -15.56 -10.35
C PRO A 99 -2.37 -14.59 -9.90
N ILE A 100 -1.97 -13.47 -9.31
CA ILE A 100 -2.92 -12.41 -8.96
C ILE A 100 -3.47 -11.79 -10.24
N ALA A 101 -4.81 -11.77 -10.37
CA ALA A 101 -5.51 -11.19 -11.50
C ALA A 101 -5.88 -9.72 -11.26
N SER A 102 -6.41 -9.39 -10.08
CA SER A 102 -6.81 -8.02 -9.74
C SER A 102 -6.83 -7.78 -8.23
N ILE A 103 -6.83 -6.51 -7.83
CA ILE A 103 -6.84 -6.08 -6.43
C ILE A 103 -7.82 -4.94 -6.20
N ALA A 104 -8.33 -4.79 -4.99
CA ALA A 104 -8.95 -3.51 -4.61
C ALA A 104 -7.86 -2.44 -4.55
N CYS A 105 -8.02 -1.34 -5.28
CA CYS A 105 -7.00 -0.29 -5.33
C CYS A 105 -6.81 0.34 -3.93
N PRO A 106 -5.56 0.41 -3.41
CA PRO A 106 -5.30 1.05 -2.13
C PRO A 106 -5.61 2.56 -2.11
N GLY A 107 -5.60 3.21 -3.28
CA GLY A 107 -6.04 4.60 -3.45
C GLY A 107 -7.57 4.80 -3.36
N GLY A 108 -8.36 3.74 -3.20
CA GLY A 108 -9.81 3.83 -3.05
C GLY A 108 -10.58 4.01 -4.36
N CYS A 109 -9.99 3.63 -5.51
CA CYS A 109 -10.72 3.57 -6.77
C CYS A 109 -11.90 2.60 -6.68
N ARG A 110 -13.00 2.90 -7.38
CA ARG A 110 -14.26 2.13 -7.31
C ARG A 110 -14.19 0.77 -8.03
N GLU A 111 -13.23 0.59 -8.92
CA GLU A 111 -13.06 -0.64 -9.69
C GLU A 111 -11.83 -1.43 -9.22
N PHE A 112 -11.87 -2.75 -9.47
CA PHE A 112 -10.72 -3.61 -9.24
C PHE A 112 -9.61 -3.28 -10.24
N ALA A 113 -8.41 -3.00 -9.73
CA ALA A 113 -7.25 -2.75 -10.56
C ALA A 113 -6.70 -4.06 -11.10
N PRO A 114 -6.58 -4.24 -12.43
CA PRO A 114 -5.99 -5.45 -13.00
C PRO A 114 -4.50 -5.51 -12.66
N ILE A 115 -3.95 -6.71 -12.51
CA ILE A 115 -2.50 -6.89 -12.38
C ILE A 115 -1.93 -7.35 -13.73
N GLN A 116 -1.01 -6.56 -14.27
CA GLN A 116 -0.39 -6.78 -15.58
C GLN A 116 1.13 -6.87 -15.39
N ALA A 117 1.73 -8.01 -15.76
CA ALA A 117 3.16 -8.27 -15.57
C ALA A 117 3.66 -7.97 -14.12
N GLY A 118 2.85 -8.33 -13.11
CA GLY A 118 3.18 -8.12 -11.70
C GLY A 118 3.08 -6.66 -11.23
N ARG A 119 2.44 -5.78 -12.02
CA ARG A 119 2.22 -4.37 -11.68
C ARG A 119 0.74 -4.04 -11.68
N ILE A 120 0.35 -3.06 -10.87
CA ILE A 120 -1.00 -2.50 -10.89
C ILE A 120 -1.22 -1.86 -12.26
N GLY A 121 -2.17 -2.39 -13.03
CA GLY A 121 -2.52 -1.90 -14.35
C GLY A 121 -3.41 -0.65 -14.30
N PRO A 122 -3.68 -0.05 -15.47
CA PRO A 122 -4.55 1.11 -15.58
C PRO A 122 -5.95 0.82 -15.04
N HIS A 123 -6.46 1.76 -14.24
CA HIS A 123 -7.80 1.72 -13.65
C HIS A 123 -8.17 3.13 -13.14
N GLY A 124 -9.45 3.32 -12.81
CA GLY A 124 -10.05 4.58 -12.38
C GLY A 124 -10.46 5.47 -13.55
N TYR A 125 -11.23 6.52 -13.24
CA TYR A 125 -11.68 7.52 -14.22
C TYR A 125 -10.57 8.51 -14.62
N HIS A 126 -9.53 8.62 -13.79
CA HIS A 126 -8.34 9.44 -14.02
C HIS A 126 -7.10 8.57 -13.81
N PRO A 127 -5.93 8.95 -14.35
CA PRO A 127 -4.69 8.22 -14.11
C PRO A 127 -4.45 8.02 -12.61
N CYS A 128 -4.69 6.80 -12.13
CA CYS A 128 -4.54 6.48 -10.73
C CYS A 128 -3.04 6.44 -10.39
N PRO A 129 -2.58 7.15 -9.34
CA PRO A 129 -1.16 7.21 -8.99
C PRO A 129 -0.60 5.87 -8.47
N TRP A 130 -1.47 4.88 -8.23
CA TRP A 130 -1.08 3.50 -7.92
C TRP A 130 -0.71 2.69 -9.16
N THR A 131 -1.07 3.15 -10.36
CA THR A 131 -0.74 2.47 -11.62
C THR A 131 0.77 2.34 -11.77
N GLY A 132 1.25 1.15 -12.11
CA GLY A 132 2.66 0.83 -12.31
C GLY A 132 3.41 0.41 -11.04
N ILE A 133 2.85 0.62 -9.84
CA ILE A 133 3.43 0.09 -8.60
C ILE A 133 3.47 -1.44 -8.68
N ARG A 134 4.61 -2.02 -8.31
CA ARG A 134 4.80 -3.48 -8.36
C ARG A 134 4.05 -4.15 -7.22
N LEU A 135 3.43 -5.29 -7.51
CA LEU A 135 2.83 -6.16 -6.51
C LEU A 135 3.65 -7.43 -6.40
N VAL A 136 4.12 -7.71 -5.18
CA VAL A 136 4.83 -8.95 -4.85
C VAL A 136 3.90 -9.86 -4.06
N ASP A 137 3.74 -11.10 -4.51
CA ASP A 137 2.96 -12.10 -3.77
C ASP A 137 3.80 -12.65 -2.61
N GLN A 138 3.75 -11.95 -1.47
CA GLN A 138 4.55 -12.22 -0.29
C GLN A 138 3.81 -11.86 0.98
N GLY A 139 3.82 -12.79 1.94
CA GLY A 139 3.14 -12.66 3.22
C GLY A 139 1.67 -13.03 3.14
N LEU A 140 1.07 -13.30 4.31
CA LEU A 140 -0.35 -13.59 4.39
C LEU A 140 -1.15 -12.31 4.18
N HIS A 141 -2.17 -12.39 3.32
CA HIS A 141 -3.17 -11.33 3.19
C HIS A 141 -3.83 -11.07 4.54
N PRO A 142 -4.08 -9.81 4.93
CA PRO A 142 -4.90 -9.53 6.10
C PRO A 142 -6.31 -10.11 5.90
N PRO A 143 -6.97 -10.58 6.98
CA PRO A 143 -8.31 -11.14 6.87
C PRO A 143 -9.30 -10.11 6.33
N LEU A 144 -10.37 -10.57 5.67
CA LEU A 144 -11.52 -9.70 5.41
C LEU A 144 -12.15 -9.29 6.73
N LEU A 145 -12.50 -8.01 6.86
CA LEU A 145 -13.13 -7.46 8.07
C LEU A 145 -14.66 -7.46 7.88
N CYS A 146 -15.37 -7.85 8.93
CA CYS A 146 -16.82 -7.86 9.00
C CYS A 146 -17.32 -6.90 10.08
N ALA A 147 -18.63 -6.73 10.19
CA ALA A 147 -19.25 -5.82 11.16
C ALA A 147 -18.85 -6.12 12.62
N GLN A 148 -18.52 -7.38 12.94
CA GLN A 148 -18.12 -7.81 14.29
C GLN A 148 -16.70 -7.38 14.68
N ASP A 149 -15.86 -7.03 13.71
CA ASP A 149 -14.47 -6.61 13.96
C ASP A 149 -14.37 -5.16 14.43
N TYR A 150 -15.44 -4.37 14.23
CA TYR A 150 -15.51 -2.97 14.61
C TYR A 150 -15.69 -2.81 16.12
N ARG A 151 -15.00 -1.83 16.70
CA ARG A 151 -14.99 -1.49 18.12
C ARG A 151 -15.51 -0.09 18.37
#